data_AF-A0A512U6H7-F1
#
_entry.id   AF-A0A512U6H7-F1
#
_cell.length_a   1.000
_cell.length_b   1.000
_cell.length_c   1.000
_cell.angle_alpha   90.00
_cell.angle_beta   90.00
_cell.angle_gamma   90.00
#
_symmetry.space_group_name_H-M   'P 1'
#
loop_
_entity.id
_entity.type
_entity.pdbx_description
1 polymer ?
#
loop_
_entity_poly.entity_id
_entity_poly.type
_entity_poly.pdbx_seq_one_letter_code
_entity_poly.pdbx_strand_id
1 'polypeptide(L)'
;MADFADDLFSIRKQFYTGQHSKVVEHDYEQFSEETQLKALEFQIRSKVELSQDAKALIAQGVNSFPAHEDVFEALTAWSDLITGGTGNSSYFEGCEEAQFELQAVLTARYLVKYRKDVDSAIAHLVRFTGRASENVLELEPYLLLVQLYLFKENLTEASKVYKKFETFPSSARDDIVYDILESWVNSVRGQSDNINDAHYFYDELLTRGFDHDTQGKFRILTVLFVFSLQLKHHPEAQEVLDQISAMDYNGVGKADLIANQITYEYLTNGGDEVLALLKELVATDPEHPLLADLKEKNDRFDAIVEKYQIA
;
A
#
# COMPACT_ATOMS: atom_id res chain seq x y z
N MET A 1 -12.74 -25.30 5.86
CA MET A 1 -12.05 -24.12 6.43
C MET A 1 -10.55 -24.14 6.15
N ALA A 2 -9.84 -25.28 6.24
CA ALA A 2 -8.42 -25.35 5.86
C ALA A 2 -8.16 -25.21 4.33
N ASP A 3 -9.10 -25.61 3.46
CA ASP A 3 -8.92 -25.54 1.99
C ASP A 3 -9.01 -24.12 1.38
N PHE A 4 -9.80 -23.21 1.95
CA PHE A 4 -10.08 -21.91 1.30
C PHE A 4 -8.91 -20.94 1.32
N ALA A 5 -8.11 -20.98 2.39
CA ALA A 5 -6.91 -20.15 2.52
C ALA A 5 -5.82 -20.62 1.54
N ASP A 6 -5.71 -21.92 1.30
CA ASP A 6 -4.74 -22.51 0.37
C ASP A 6 -5.09 -22.18 -1.09
N ASP A 7 -6.38 -22.26 -1.45
CA ASP A 7 -6.88 -21.99 -2.81
C ASP A 7 -6.59 -20.54 -3.27
N LEU A 8 -6.76 -19.55 -2.38
CA LEU A 8 -6.46 -18.14 -2.68
C LEU A 8 -5.02 -17.71 -2.38
N PHE A 9 -4.19 -18.59 -1.79
CA PHE A 9 -2.86 -18.22 -1.28
C PHE A 9 -1.99 -17.56 -2.36
N SER A 10 -1.89 -18.20 -3.54
CA SER A 10 -1.03 -17.74 -4.62
C SER A 10 -1.49 -16.38 -5.19
N ILE A 11 -2.78 -16.25 -5.50
CA ILE A 11 -3.32 -15.02 -6.10
C ILE A 11 -3.29 -13.85 -5.11
N ARG A 12 -3.54 -14.09 -3.82
CA ARG A 12 -3.40 -13.07 -2.76
C ARG A 12 -1.95 -12.61 -2.65
N LYS A 13 -1.00 -13.55 -2.56
CA LYS A 13 0.44 -13.22 -2.50
C LYS A 13 0.86 -12.36 -3.69
N GLN A 14 0.44 -12.73 -4.90
CA GLN A 14 0.75 -11.93 -6.09
C GLN A 14 0.09 -10.55 -6.05
N PHE A 15 -1.18 -10.46 -5.66
CA PHE A 15 -1.91 -9.20 -5.57
C PHE A 15 -1.25 -8.21 -4.61
N TYR A 16 -1.01 -8.63 -3.36
CA TYR A 16 -0.48 -7.73 -2.33
C TYR A 16 1.01 -7.40 -2.49
N THR A 17 1.75 -8.17 -3.30
CA THR A 17 3.15 -7.87 -3.64
C THR A 17 3.29 -7.08 -4.95
N GLY A 18 2.17 -6.75 -5.60
CA GLY A 18 2.14 -5.94 -6.83
C GLY A 18 2.48 -6.71 -8.11
N GLN A 19 2.40 -8.05 -8.10
CA GLN A 19 2.54 -8.90 -9.29
C GLN A 19 1.21 -8.95 -10.08
N HIS A 20 0.67 -7.78 -10.43
CA HIS A 20 -0.67 -7.66 -11.02
C HIS A 20 -0.81 -8.35 -12.37
N SER A 21 0.27 -8.42 -13.17
CA SER A 21 0.25 -9.11 -14.46
C SER A 21 -0.05 -10.59 -14.26
N LYS A 22 0.60 -11.23 -13.29
CA LYS A 22 0.33 -12.63 -12.93
C LYS A 22 -1.07 -12.84 -12.36
N VAL A 23 -1.57 -11.90 -11.55
CA VAL A 23 -2.94 -11.98 -11.03
C VAL A 23 -3.95 -12.05 -12.18
N VAL A 24 -3.77 -11.23 -13.21
CA VAL A 24 -4.65 -11.20 -14.38
C VAL A 24 -4.57 -12.50 -15.22
N GLU A 25 -3.45 -13.22 -15.18
CA GLU A 25 -3.25 -14.48 -15.93
C GLU A 25 -3.98 -15.69 -15.32
N HIS A 26 -4.41 -15.62 -14.06
CA HIS A 26 -5.18 -16.71 -13.45
C HIS A 26 -6.48 -16.99 -14.22
N ASP A 27 -6.98 -18.20 -14.10
CA ASP A 27 -8.33 -18.55 -14.53
C ASP A 27 -9.20 -18.67 -13.28
N TYR A 28 -10.05 -17.67 -13.00
CA TYR A 28 -10.85 -17.66 -11.78
C TYR A 28 -11.84 -18.84 -11.71
N GLU A 29 -12.18 -19.46 -12.84
CA GLU A 29 -13.08 -20.62 -12.89
C GLU A 29 -12.42 -21.90 -12.35
N GLN A 30 -11.08 -21.93 -12.24
CA GLN A 30 -10.33 -23.05 -11.68
C GLN A 30 -10.28 -23.05 -10.15
N PHE A 31 -10.66 -21.92 -9.53
CA PHE A 31 -10.79 -21.81 -8.08
C PHE A 31 -12.08 -22.50 -7.62
N SER A 32 -12.13 -22.88 -6.34
CA SER A 32 -13.33 -23.45 -5.73
C SER A 32 -14.51 -22.47 -5.80
N GLU A 33 -15.75 -22.98 -5.95
CA GLU A 33 -16.96 -22.16 -6.14
C GLU A 33 -17.10 -21.02 -5.11
N GLU A 34 -16.64 -21.25 -3.88
CA GLU A 34 -16.68 -20.27 -2.78
C GLU A 34 -15.65 -19.14 -2.92
N THR A 35 -14.55 -19.33 -3.66
CA THR A 35 -13.45 -18.38 -3.81
C THR A 35 -13.38 -17.73 -5.19
N GLN A 36 -14.11 -18.25 -6.18
CA GLN A 36 -14.13 -17.72 -7.56
C GLN A 36 -14.44 -16.22 -7.61
N LEU A 37 -15.43 -15.75 -6.84
CA LEU A 37 -15.79 -14.33 -6.78
C LEU A 37 -14.60 -13.48 -6.29
N LYS A 38 -13.89 -13.94 -5.26
CA LYS A 38 -12.73 -13.22 -4.70
C LYS A 38 -11.54 -13.24 -5.66
N ALA A 39 -11.31 -14.35 -6.35
CA ALA A 39 -10.28 -14.43 -7.39
C ALA A 39 -10.58 -13.42 -8.52
N LEU A 40 -11.82 -13.41 -9.02
CA LEU A 40 -12.29 -12.47 -10.04
C LEU A 40 -12.17 -11.00 -9.58
N GLU A 41 -12.48 -10.71 -8.31
CA GLU A 41 -12.26 -9.39 -7.71
C GLU A 41 -10.78 -8.95 -7.83
N PHE A 42 -9.83 -9.81 -7.44
CA PHE A 42 -8.39 -9.51 -7.55
C PHE A 42 -7.95 -9.30 -9.00
N GLN A 43 -8.51 -10.05 -9.96
CA GLN A 43 -8.22 -9.87 -11.38
C GLN A 43 -8.70 -8.52 -11.90
N ILE A 44 -9.94 -8.16 -11.59
CA ILE A 44 -10.52 -6.88 -12.01
C ILE A 44 -9.71 -5.73 -11.42
N ARG A 45 -9.41 -5.78 -10.12
CA ARG A 45 -8.60 -4.76 -9.44
C ARG A 45 -7.19 -4.67 -10.03
N SER A 46 -6.56 -5.80 -10.36
CA SER A 46 -5.24 -5.84 -11.00
C SER A 46 -5.25 -5.25 -12.40
N LYS A 47 -6.29 -5.49 -13.21
CA LYS A 47 -6.46 -4.80 -14.50
C LYS A 47 -6.53 -3.30 -14.32
N VAL A 48 -7.28 -2.82 -13.33
CA VAL A 48 -7.38 -1.38 -13.03
C VAL A 48 -6.03 -0.79 -12.61
N GLU A 49 -5.27 -1.47 -11.74
CA GLU A 49 -3.92 -1.01 -11.34
C GLU A 49 -2.94 -0.99 -12.53
N LEU A 50 -3.07 -1.92 -13.47
CA LEU A 50 -2.30 -1.95 -14.72
C LEU A 50 -2.80 -0.96 -15.78
N SER A 51 -3.81 -0.13 -15.46
CA SER A 51 -4.47 0.77 -16.42
C SER A 51 -5.04 0.05 -17.65
N GLN A 52 -5.43 -1.21 -17.49
CA GLN A 52 -6.09 -2.02 -18.51
C GLN A 52 -7.61 -1.93 -18.38
N ASP A 53 -8.33 -2.12 -19.49
CA ASP A 53 -9.80 -2.11 -19.47
C ASP A 53 -10.35 -3.36 -18.74
N ALA A 54 -11.12 -3.12 -17.68
CA ALA A 54 -11.76 -4.15 -16.87
C ALA A 54 -13.24 -4.36 -17.21
N LYS A 55 -13.85 -3.54 -18.07
CA LYS A 55 -15.31 -3.51 -18.31
C LYS A 55 -15.88 -4.85 -18.77
N ALA A 56 -15.21 -5.52 -19.69
CA ALA A 56 -15.65 -6.82 -20.18
C ALA A 56 -15.64 -7.88 -19.07
N LEU A 57 -14.63 -7.87 -18.21
CA LEU A 57 -14.49 -8.82 -17.11
C LEU A 57 -15.52 -8.55 -16.00
N ILE A 58 -15.80 -7.28 -15.72
CA ILE A 58 -16.89 -6.87 -14.82
C ILE A 58 -18.24 -7.35 -15.36
N ALA A 59 -18.53 -7.11 -16.64
CA ALA A 59 -19.78 -7.53 -17.26
C ALA A 59 -19.96 -9.06 -17.26
N GLN A 60 -18.87 -9.82 -17.45
CA GLN A 60 -18.86 -11.27 -17.28
C GLN A 60 -19.21 -11.64 -15.83
N GLY A 61 -18.55 -11.00 -14.86
CA GLY A 61 -18.80 -11.23 -13.44
C GLY A 61 -20.25 -11.00 -13.00
N VAL A 62 -20.89 -9.92 -13.48
CA VAL A 62 -22.32 -9.65 -13.23
C VAL A 62 -23.21 -10.82 -13.71
N ASN A 63 -22.89 -11.43 -14.86
CA ASN A 63 -23.65 -12.56 -15.38
C ASN A 63 -23.37 -13.86 -14.61
N SER A 64 -22.11 -14.09 -14.21
CA SER A 64 -21.70 -15.31 -13.50
C SER A 64 -22.11 -15.31 -12.03
N PHE A 65 -22.20 -14.14 -11.38
CA PHE A 65 -22.49 -13.98 -9.96
C PHE A 65 -23.62 -12.97 -9.71
N PRO A 66 -24.85 -13.25 -10.20
CA PRO A 66 -25.97 -12.28 -10.17
C PRO A 66 -26.44 -11.91 -8.75
N ALA A 67 -26.10 -12.71 -7.73
CA ALA A 67 -26.41 -12.42 -6.33
C ALA A 67 -25.45 -11.39 -5.69
N HIS A 68 -24.39 -10.99 -6.39
CA HIS A 68 -23.32 -10.10 -5.91
C HIS A 68 -23.20 -8.84 -6.79
N GLU A 69 -24.33 -8.31 -7.26
CA GLU A 69 -24.38 -7.10 -8.10
C GLU A 69 -23.67 -5.91 -7.43
N ASP A 70 -23.82 -5.76 -6.11
CA ASP A 70 -23.18 -4.74 -5.28
C ASP A 70 -21.64 -4.75 -5.36
N VAL A 71 -21.03 -5.93 -5.42
CA VAL A 71 -19.57 -6.09 -5.62
C VAL A 71 -19.16 -5.49 -6.97
N PHE A 72 -19.90 -5.79 -8.04
CA PHE A 72 -19.58 -5.29 -9.39
C PHE A 72 -19.92 -3.82 -9.58
N GLU A 73 -20.93 -3.29 -8.89
CA GLU A 73 -21.18 -1.84 -8.82
C GLU A 73 -19.97 -1.10 -8.22
N ALA A 74 -19.43 -1.60 -7.11
CA ALA A 74 -18.23 -1.04 -6.48
C ALA A 74 -17.01 -1.10 -7.41
N LEU A 75 -16.80 -2.22 -8.11
CA LEU A 75 -15.71 -2.39 -9.08
C LEU A 75 -15.86 -1.48 -10.29
N THR A 76 -17.08 -1.33 -10.80
CA THR A 76 -17.39 -0.41 -11.91
C THR A 76 -17.11 1.03 -11.50
N ALA A 77 -17.62 1.46 -10.34
CA ALA A 77 -17.39 2.80 -9.82
C ALA A 77 -15.89 3.09 -9.63
N TRP A 78 -15.12 2.12 -9.13
CA TRP A 78 -13.67 2.27 -9.00
C TRP A 78 -12.95 2.36 -10.34
N SER A 79 -13.29 1.48 -11.31
CA SER A 79 -12.71 1.49 -12.66
C SER A 79 -13.01 2.80 -13.39
N ASP A 80 -14.24 3.30 -13.30
CA ASP A 80 -14.65 4.58 -13.88
C ASP A 80 -13.94 5.77 -13.22
N LEU A 81 -13.73 5.74 -11.89
CA LEU A 81 -12.97 6.78 -11.18
C LEU A 81 -11.51 6.87 -11.65
N ILE A 82 -10.88 5.73 -11.90
CA ILE A 82 -9.49 5.67 -12.36
C ILE A 82 -9.35 6.13 -13.83
N THR A 83 -10.33 5.79 -14.68
CA THR A 83 -10.28 6.11 -16.12
C THR A 83 -10.86 7.48 -16.48
N GLY A 84 -11.88 7.96 -15.76
CA GLY A 84 -12.64 9.17 -16.06
C GLY A 84 -12.62 10.25 -14.97
N GLY A 85 -11.95 10.01 -13.84
CA GLY A 85 -11.90 10.94 -12.70
C GLY A 85 -13.20 11.00 -11.90
N THR A 86 -13.40 12.04 -11.09
CA THR A 86 -14.53 12.15 -10.14
C THR A 86 -15.88 12.47 -10.79
N GLY A 87 -15.99 12.46 -12.12
CA GLY A 87 -17.23 12.82 -12.83
C GLY A 87 -18.46 11.99 -12.44
N ASN A 88 -18.26 10.78 -11.91
CA ASN A 88 -19.29 9.86 -11.40
C ASN A 88 -19.00 9.39 -9.94
N SER A 89 -18.34 10.20 -9.09
CA SER A 89 -17.92 9.78 -7.73
C SER A 89 -19.04 9.51 -6.71
N SER A 90 -20.31 9.48 -7.13
CA SER A 90 -21.46 9.39 -6.24
C SER A 90 -21.53 8.09 -5.43
N TYR A 91 -20.96 6.98 -5.94
CA TYR A 91 -21.02 5.69 -5.24
C TYR A 91 -20.32 5.74 -3.88
N PHE A 92 -19.04 6.15 -3.84
CA PHE A 92 -18.25 6.17 -2.61
C PHE A 92 -18.64 7.32 -1.67
N GLU A 93 -19.20 8.42 -2.23
CA GLU A 93 -19.74 9.52 -1.42
C GLU A 93 -20.95 9.11 -0.58
N GLY A 94 -21.79 8.21 -1.11
CA GLY A 94 -22.95 7.69 -0.40
C GLY A 94 -22.65 6.54 0.57
N CYS A 95 -21.40 6.06 0.63
CA CYS A 95 -21.04 4.88 1.42
C CYS A 95 -20.66 5.25 2.86
N GLU A 96 -21.67 5.51 3.71
CA GLU A 96 -21.44 5.80 5.14
C GLU A 96 -20.91 4.57 5.92
N GLU A 97 -21.50 3.41 5.65
CA GLU A 97 -21.15 2.11 6.23
C GLU A 97 -21.03 1.04 5.13
N ALA A 98 -19.81 0.57 4.88
CA ALA A 98 -19.54 -0.47 3.88
C ALA A 98 -20.18 -1.81 4.27
N GLN A 99 -20.81 -2.56 3.38
CA GLN A 99 -21.49 -3.82 3.71
C GLN A 99 -20.56 -5.03 3.64
N PHE A 100 -19.49 -4.96 2.84
CA PHE A 100 -18.52 -6.03 2.61
C PHE A 100 -17.10 -5.47 2.44
N GLU A 101 -16.08 -6.33 2.56
CA GLU A 101 -14.66 -5.96 2.55
C GLU A 101 -14.26 -5.00 1.42
N LEU A 102 -14.57 -5.36 0.18
CA LEU A 102 -14.20 -4.58 -1.00
C LEU A 102 -14.74 -3.15 -0.94
N GLN A 103 -16.01 -2.96 -0.52
CA GLN A 103 -16.60 -1.63 -0.40
C GLN A 103 -15.88 -0.81 0.67
N ALA A 104 -15.47 -1.42 1.78
CA ALA A 104 -14.73 -0.74 2.84
C ALA A 104 -13.36 -0.26 2.34
N VAL A 105 -12.62 -1.14 1.66
CA VAL A 105 -11.30 -0.85 1.11
C VAL A 105 -11.39 0.25 0.05
N LEU A 106 -12.28 0.12 -0.93
CA LEU A 106 -12.38 1.08 -2.04
C LEU A 106 -12.90 2.44 -1.59
N THR A 107 -13.84 2.49 -0.63
CA THR A 107 -14.31 3.76 -0.04
C THR A 107 -13.19 4.47 0.71
N ALA A 108 -12.42 3.75 1.53
CA ALA A 108 -11.26 4.33 2.22
C ALA A 108 -10.20 4.84 1.22
N ARG A 109 -9.90 4.09 0.15
CA ARG A 109 -9.00 4.54 -0.92
C ARG A 109 -9.53 5.79 -1.63
N TYR A 110 -10.84 5.87 -1.87
CA TYR A 110 -11.47 7.04 -2.45
C TYR A 110 -11.31 8.29 -1.57
N LEU A 111 -11.61 8.17 -0.27
CA LEU A 111 -11.49 9.26 0.71
C LEU A 111 -10.04 9.80 0.78
N VAL A 112 -9.05 8.91 0.82
CA VAL A 112 -7.64 9.31 0.84
C VAL A 112 -7.22 9.95 -0.48
N LYS A 113 -7.47 9.28 -1.61
CA LYS A 113 -6.93 9.71 -2.91
C LYS A 113 -7.60 10.98 -3.46
N TYR A 114 -8.92 11.05 -3.38
CA TYR A 114 -9.72 12.09 -4.05
C TYR A 114 -10.26 13.15 -3.09
N ARG A 115 -10.52 12.81 -1.83
CA ARG A 115 -10.97 13.77 -0.81
C ARG A 115 -9.84 14.30 0.07
N LYS A 116 -8.66 13.66 0.03
CA LYS A 116 -7.52 13.95 0.92
C LYS A 116 -7.92 13.89 2.40
N ASP A 117 -8.93 13.07 2.72
CA ASP A 117 -9.53 12.95 4.04
C ASP A 117 -9.15 11.60 4.67
N VAL A 118 -7.96 11.56 5.26
CA VAL A 118 -7.41 10.37 5.92
C VAL A 118 -8.20 10.04 7.19
N ASP A 119 -8.68 11.04 7.92
CA ASP A 119 -9.36 10.83 9.20
C ASP A 119 -10.73 10.17 8.98
N SER A 120 -11.48 10.57 7.95
CA SER A 120 -12.72 9.89 7.56
C SER A 120 -12.46 8.46 7.06
N ALA A 121 -11.37 8.22 6.33
CA ALA A 121 -10.99 6.88 5.87
C ALA A 121 -10.69 5.95 7.06
N ILE A 122 -9.92 6.43 8.06
CA ILE A 122 -9.67 5.71 9.31
C ILE A 122 -10.98 5.42 10.03
N ALA A 123 -11.85 6.42 10.21
CA ALA A 123 -13.12 6.25 10.91
C ALA A 123 -14.03 5.22 10.22
N HIS A 124 -14.04 5.21 8.88
CA HIS A 124 -14.78 4.25 8.07
C HIS A 124 -14.28 2.81 8.28
N LEU A 125 -12.96 2.59 8.23
CA LEU A 125 -12.35 1.26 8.44
C LEU A 125 -12.48 0.78 9.89
N VAL A 126 -12.39 1.67 10.88
CA VAL A 126 -12.63 1.33 12.29
C VAL A 126 -14.06 0.83 12.48
N ARG A 127 -15.06 1.48 11.88
CA ARG A 127 -16.44 0.99 11.92
C ARG A 127 -16.59 -0.40 11.31
N PHE A 128 -15.95 -0.65 10.17
CA PHE A 128 -16.02 -1.95 9.48
C PHE A 128 -15.37 -3.07 10.31
N THR A 129 -14.12 -2.88 10.73
CA THR A 129 -13.33 -3.86 11.51
C THR A 129 -13.82 -4.07 12.95
N GLY A 130 -14.68 -3.18 13.45
CA GLY A 130 -15.31 -3.25 14.77
C GLY A 130 -16.59 -4.10 14.82
N ARG A 131 -17.07 -4.63 13.70
CA ARG A 131 -18.28 -5.45 13.63
C ARG A 131 -18.11 -6.79 14.34
N ALA A 132 -19.19 -7.27 14.94
CA ALA A 132 -19.22 -8.52 15.71
C ALA A 132 -19.08 -9.79 14.83
N SER A 133 -19.32 -9.68 13.52
CA SER A 133 -18.96 -10.71 12.57
C SER A 133 -17.48 -10.57 12.25
N GLU A 134 -16.62 -11.16 13.07
CA GLU A 134 -15.19 -11.29 12.75
C GLU A 134 -15.05 -12.30 11.62
N ASN A 135 -15.30 -11.87 10.39
CA ASN A 135 -14.94 -12.65 9.22
C ASN A 135 -13.42 -12.60 9.12
N VAL A 136 -12.77 -13.63 9.68
CA VAL A 136 -11.31 -13.82 9.66
C VAL A 136 -10.72 -13.95 8.24
N LEU A 137 -11.55 -13.87 7.19
CA LEU A 137 -11.15 -13.81 5.78
C LEU A 137 -11.06 -12.39 5.22
N GLU A 138 -11.65 -11.39 5.91
CA GLU A 138 -11.67 -9.98 5.52
C GLU A 138 -10.50 -9.21 6.15
N LEU A 139 -9.30 -9.48 5.65
CA LEU A 139 -8.05 -9.02 6.25
C LEU A 139 -7.60 -7.64 5.72
N GLU A 140 -7.99 -7.28 4.50
CA GLU A 140 -7.51 -6.07 3.83
C GLU A 140 -7.88 -4.75 4.56
N PRO A 141 -9.06 -4.61 5.19
CA PRO A 141 -9.40 -3.41 5.96
C PRO A 141 -8.44 -3.17 7.13
N TYR A 142 -7.93 -4.24 7.76
CA TYR A 142 -6.94 -4.14 8.84
C TYR A 142 -5.59 -3.66 8.30
N LEU A 143 -5.17 -4.18 7.14
CA LEU A 143 -3.95 -3.75 6.46
C LEU A 143 -3.98 -2.25 6.15
N LEU A 144 -5.07 -1.79 5.52
CA LEU A 144 -5.22 -0.38 5.18
C LEU A 144 -5.33 0.50 6.43
N LEU A 145 -6.02 0.03 7.48
CA LEU A 145 -6.14 0.77 8.73
C LEU A 145 -4.78 0.95 9.43
N VAL A 146 -3.95 -0.09 9.47
CA VAL A 146 -2.57 0.00 9.96
C VAL A 146 -1.76 1.00 9.13
N GLN A 147 -1.84 0.90 7.80
CA GLN A 147 -1.13 1.83 6.90
C GLN A 147 -1.50 3.29 7.19
N LEU A 148 -2.79 3.59 7.34
CA LEU A 148 -3.25 4.96 7.60
C LEU A 148 -2.85 5.46 9.00
N TYR A 149 -2.87 4.59 10.02
CA TYR A 149 -2.37 4.98 11.34
C TYR A 149 -0.86 5.27 11.32
N LEU A 150 -0.07 4.45 10.63
CA LEU A 150 1.37 4.70 10.48
C LEU A 150 1.65 5.98 9.68
N PHE A 151 0.88 6.25 8.63
CA PHE A 151 0.93 7.51 7.87
C PHE A 151 0.64 8.74 8.75
N LYS A 152 -0.24 8.61 9.74
CA LYS A 152 -0.55 9.65 10.74
C LYS A 152 0.41 9.65 11.93
N GLU A 153 1.54 8.94 11.83
CA GLU A 153 2.54 8.79 12.89
C GLU A 153 1.96 8.20 14.21
N ASN A 154 0.86 7.46 14.12
CA ASN A 154 0.14 6.91 15.27
C ASN A 154 0.44 5.42 15.47
N LEU A 155 1.68 5.14 15.89
CA LEU A 155 2.14 3.77 16.17
C LEU A 155 1.32 3.07 17.25
N THR A 156 0.77 3.82 18.21
CA THR A 156 -0.05 3.25 19.30
C THR A 156 -1.33 2.60 18.75
N GLU A 157 -2.08 3.30 17.89
CA GLU A 157 -3.30 2.73 17.29
C GLU A 157 -2.97 1.63 16.27
N ALA A 158 -1.93 1.81 15.44
CA ALA A 158 -1.46 0.73 14.54
C ALA A 158 -1.13 -0.55 15.31
N SER A 159 -0.44 -0.43 16.46
CA SER A 159 -0.11 -1.56 17.33
C SER A 159 -1.34 -2.22 17.96
N LYS A 160 -2.42 -1.49 18.22
CA LYS A 160 -3.67 -2.07 18.72
C LYS A 160 -4.37 -2.91 17.65
N VAL A 161 -4.39 -2.42 16.41
CA VAL A 161 -4.94 -3.17 15.27
C VAL A 161 -4.14 -4.45 15.04
N TYR A 162 -2.81 -4.36 15.05
CA TYR A 162 -1.93 -5.53 14.96
C TYR A 162 -2.20 -6.56 16.07
N LYS A 163 -2.31 -6.11 17.34
CA LYS A 163 -2.64 -7.00 18.46
C LYS A 163 -3.98 -7.70 18.31
N LYS A 164 -4.99 -7.05 17.71
CA LYS A 164 -6.26 -7.72 17.39
C LYS A 164 -6.02 -8.82 16.36
N PHE A 165 -5.21 -8.55 15.35
CA PHE A 165 -4.85 -9.53 14.32
C PHE A 165 -4.09 -10.74 14.90
N GLU A 166 -3.23 -10.55 15.91
CA GLU A 166 -2.54 -11.66 16.61
C GLU A 166 -3.52 -12.66 17.27
N THR A 167 -4.76 -12.25 17.55
CA THR A 167 -5.79 -13.13 18.12
C THR A 167 -6.48 -14.02 17.08
N PHE A 168 -6.23 -13.80 15.78
CA PHE A 168 -6.86 -14.56 14.71
C PHE A 168 -6.33 -16.00 14.65
N PRO A 169 -7.12 -16.95 14.11
CA PRO A 169 -6.66 -18.32 13.93
C PRO A 169 -5.39 -18.37 13.07
N SER A 170 -4.57 -19.41 13.26
CA SER A 170 -3.31 -19.56 12.51
C SER A 170 -3.50 -19.48 11.00
N SER A 171 -4.58 -20.05 10.47
CA SER A 171 -4.92 -20.00 9.04
C SER A 171 -5.06 -18.58 8.47
N ALA A 172 -5.42 -17.59 9.29
CA ALA A 172 -5.48 -16.19 8.86
C ALA A 172 -4.15 -15.45 9.09
N ARG A 173 -3.29 -15.96 9.99
CA ARG A 173 -1.94 -15.44 10.23
C ARG A 173 -0.90 -16.01 9.26
N ASP A 174 -1.22 -17.09 8.56
CA ASP A 174 -0.42 -17.64 7.45
C ASP A 174 -0.68 -16.90 6.11
N ASP A 175 -1.51 -15.83 6.12
CA ASP A 175 -1.83 -15.02 4.95
C ASP A 175 -0.79 -13.89 4.75
N ILE A 176 -0.41 -13.61 3.50
CA ILE A 176 0.52 -12.53 3.13
C ILE A 176 0.14 -11.16 3.72
N VAL A 177 -1.16 -10.90 3.93
CA VAL A 177 -1.65 -9.66 4.54
C VAL A 177 -1.13 -9.52 5.97
N TYR A 178 -1.05 -10.62 6.72
CA TYR A 178 -0.46 -10.63 8.05
C TYR A 178 1.01 -10.27 8.00
N ASP A 179 1.79 -10.94 7.15
CA ASP A 179 3.23 -10.73 7.04
C ASP A 179 3.56 -9.27 6.67
N ILE A 180 2.82 -8.69 5.71
CA ILE A 180 3.01 -7.29 5.32
C ILE A 180 2.69 -6.37 6.50
N LEU A 181 1.56 -6.57 7.17
CA LEU A 181 1.13 -5.74 8.29
C LEU A 181 2.14 -5.82 9.45
N GLU A 182 2.58 -7.03 9.82
CA GLU A 182 3.62 -7.27 10.83
C GLU A 182 4.91 -6.54 10.45
N SER A 183 5.36 -6.67 9.19
CA SER A 183 6.59 -6.03 8.71
C SER A 183 6.56 -4.50 8.85
N TRP A 184 5.42 -3.86 8.56
CA TRP A 184 5.27 -2.40 8.69
C TRP A 184 5.27 -1.96 10.15
N VAL A 185 4.55 -2.67 11.02
CA VAL A 185 4.49 -2.31 12.43
C VAL A 185 5.84 -2.54 13.11
N ASN A 186 6.51 -3.65 12.81
CA ASN A 186 7.81 -3.98 13.40
C ASN A 186 8.93 -3.05 12.91
N SER A 187 8.96 -2.72 11.62
CA SER A 187 9.96 -1.76 11.11
C SER A 187 9.80 -0.36 11.73
N VAL A 188 8.57 0.13 11.93
CA VAL A 188 8.32 1.42 12.58
C VAL A 188 8.58 1.38 14.10
N ARG A 189 8.34 0.24 14.77
CA ARG A 189 8.78 0.04 16.18
C ARG A 189 10.30 0.15 16.32
N GLY A 190 11.05 -0.08 15.24
CA GLY A 190 12.50 -0.13 15.24
C GLY A 190 13.00 -1.38 15.98
N GLN A 191 14.24 -1.32 16.47
CA GLN A 191 15.05 -2.49 16.91
C GLN A 191 15.61 -3.26 15.73
N SER A 192 16.90 -3.59 15.79
CA SER A 192 17.61 -4.24 14.69
C SER A 192 16.98 -5.57 14.29
N ASP A 193 16.52 -6.37 15.26
CA ASP A 193 15.88 -7.67 14.99
C ASP A 193 14.57 -7.50 14.21
N ASN A 194 13.69 -6.60 14.65
CA ASN A 194 12.42 -6.30 13.96
C ASN A 194 12.64 -5.80 12.52
N ILE A 195 13.64 -4.93 12.30
CA ILE A 195 13.94 -4.40 10.98
C ILE A 195 14.60 -5.48 10.11
N ASN A 196 15.46 -6.33 10.67
CA ASN A 196 16.07 -7.45 9.98
C ASN A 196 15.00 -8.46 9.52
N ASP A 197 14.07 -8.83 10.39
CA ASP A 197 12.98 -9.76 10.07
C ASP A 197 12.12 -9.21 8.92
N ALA A 198 11.75 -7.93 8.99
CA ALA A 198 11.06 -7.25 7.90
C ALA A 198 11.92 -7.24 6.61
N HIS A 199 13.21 -6.93 6.70
CA HIS A 199 14.13 -6.96 5.56
C HIS A 199 14.18 -8.34 4.88
N TYR A 200 14.36 -9.41 5.65
CA TYR A 200 14.38 -10.78 5.11
C TYR A 200 13.07 -11.15 4.42
N PHE A 201 11.93 -10.73 4.97
CA PHE A 201 10.64 -10.95 4.34
C PHE A 201 10.57 -10.33 2.94
N TYR A 202 10.92 -9.05 2.77
CA TYR A 202 10.88 -8.40 1.46
C TYR A 202 11.98 -8.89 0.50
N ASP A 203 13.13 -9.32 1.02
CA ASP A 203 14.19 -9.93 0.21
C ASP A 203 13.72 -11.27 -0.38
N GLU A 204 13.04 -12.10 0.42
CA GLU A 204 12.46 -13.34 -0.07
C GLU A 204 11.40 -13.07 -1.16
N LEU A 205 10.62 -12.00 -1.05
CA LEU A 205 9.64 -11.64 -2.07
C LEU A 205 10.30 -11.37 -3.44
N LEU A 206 11.49 -10.77 -3.49
CA LEU A 206 12.20 -10.50 -4.75
C LEU A 206 12.69 -11.75 -5.48
N THR A 207 12.83 -12.87 -4.78
CA THR A 207 13.24 -14.14 -5.40
C THR A 207 12.20 -14.70 -6.39
N ARG A 208 11.01 -14.11 -6.46
CA ARG A 208 9.87 -14.62 -7.24
C ARG A 208 9.43 -13.63 -8.33
N GLY A 209 9.19 -14.16 -9.53
CA GLY A 209 9.11 -13.43 -10.81
C GLY A 209 8.33 -12.11 -10.83
N PHE A 210 9.03 -11.04 -11.16
CA PHE A 210 8.48 -9.72 -11.48
C PHE A 210 8.71 -9.36 -12.97
N ASP A 211 8.85 -10.36 -13.84
CA ASP A 211 9.29 -10.20 -15.24
C ASP A 211 8.42 -9.22 -16.06
N HIS A 212 7.17 -8.98 -15.62
CA HIS A 212 6.23 -8.03 -16.22
C HIS A 212 5.62 -7.05 -15.20
N ASP A 213 6.13 -7.02 -13.97
CA ASP A 213 5.58 -6.24 -12.86
C ASP A 213 6.62 -5.26 -12.31
N THR A 214 7.16 -4.41 -13.19
CA THR A 214 8.21 -3.43 -12.87
C THR A 214 7.84 -2.55 -11.69
N GLN A 215 6.58 -2.10 -11.60
CA GLN A 215 6.10 -1.29 -10.47
C GLN A 215 6.11 -2.06 -9.14
N GLY A 216 5.71 -3.34 -9.15
CA GLY A 216 5.76 -4.19 -7.97
C GLY A 216 7.19 -4.36 -7.49
N LYS A 217 8.11 -4.73 -8.40
CA LYS A 217 9.53 -4.88 -8.09
C LYS A 217 10.15 -3.60 -7.55
N PHE A 218 9.83 -2.45 -8.17
CA PHE A 218 10.30 -1.14 -7.75
C PHE A 218 9.90 -0.83 -6.30
N ARG A 219 8.64 -1.12 -5.93
CA ARG A 219 8.16 -0.91 -4.56
C ARG A 219 8.90 -1.77 -3.55
N ILE A 220 9.07 -3.06 -3.83
CA ILE A 220 9.78 -3.98 -2.94
C ILE A 220 11.25 -3.56 -2.76
N LEU A 221 11.94 -3.21 -3.85
CA LEU A 221 13.31 -2.68 -3.79
C LEU A 221 13.38 -1.37 -2.99
N THR A 222 12.41 -0.48 -3.15
CA THR A 222 12.36 0.77 -2.37
C THR A 222 12.19 0.50 -0.87
N VAL A 223 11.39 -0.50 -0.50
CA VAL A 223 11.26 -0.94 0.90
C VAL A 223 12.59 -1.51 1.43
N LEU A 224 13.25 -2.38 0.66
CA LEU A 224 14.56 -2.91 1.04
C LEU A 224 15.59 -1.81 1.22
N PHE A 225 15.63 -0.84 0.31
CA PHE A 225 16.50 0.33 0.44
C PHE A 225 16.28 1.04 1.78
N VAL A 226 15.04 1.34 2.13
CA VAL A 226 14.70 1.98 3.42
C VAL A 226 15.17 1.13 4.61
N PHE A 227 14.97 -0.19 4.58
CA PHE A 227 15.43 -1.07 5.65
C PHE A 227 16.96 -1.15 5.74
N SER A 228 17.67 -1.19 4.61
CA SER A 228 19.13 -1.11 4.60
C SER A 228 19.62 0.21 5.22
N LEU A 229 18.93 1.34 4.96
CA LEU A 229 19.23 2.62 5.63
C LEU A 229 19.01 2.55 7.15
N GLN A 230 17.88 1.99 7.59
CA GLN A 230 17.56 1.85 9.02
C GLN A 230 18.57 0.96 9.77
N LEU A 231 19.06 -0.09 9.10
CA LEU A 231 20.11 -0.99 9.61
C LEU A 231 21.51 -0.40 9.50
N LYS A 232 21.69 0.74 8.83
CA LYS A 232 22.98 1.38 8.52
C LYS A 232 23.88 0.52 7.63
N HIS A 233 23.27 -0.33 6.81
CA HIS A 233 23.92 -1.16 5.80
C HIS A 233 24.08 -0.34 4.50
N HIS A 234 24.93 0.68 4.54
CA HIS A 234 25.06 1.65 3.45
C HIS A 234 25.60 1.07 2.12
N PRO A 235 26.57 0.14 2.11
CA PRO A 235 26.97 -0.54 0.88
C PRO A 235 25.82 -1.31 0.23
N GLU A 236 25.05 -2.06 1.01
CA GLU A 236 23.89 -2.82 0.56
C GLU A 236 22.79 -1.88 0.05
N ALA A 237 22.58 -0.74 0.71
CA ALA A 237 21.66 0.29 0.25
C ALA A 237 22.06 0.84 -1.14
N GLN A 238 23.35 1.00 -1.42
CA GLN A 238 23.83 1.40 -2.75
C GLN A 238 23.55 0.32 -3.80
N GLU A 239 23.80 -0.96 -3.49
CA GLU A 239 23.51 -2.06 -4.41
C GLU A 239 22.01 -2.12 -4.77
N VAL A 240 21.12 -1.84 -3.81
CA VAL A 240 19.68 -1.73 -4.08
C VAL A 240 19.36 -0.52 -4.96
N LEU A 241 19.98 0.64 -4.73
CA LEU A 241 19.81 1.81 -5.62
C LEU A 241 20.28 1.54 -7.04
N ASP A 242 21.37 0.80 -7.22
CA ASP A 242 21.88 0.40 -8.54
C ASP A 242 20.87 -0.50 -9.25
N GLN A 243 20.26 -1.46 -8.53
CA GLN A 243 19.19 -2.30 -9.06
C GLN A 243 17.96 -1.50 -9.46
N ILE A 244 17.52 -0.54 -8.63
CA ILE A 244 16.40 0.35 -8.95
C ILE A 244 16.71 1.19 -10.19
N SER A 245 17.91 1.76 -10.27
CA SER A 245 18.35 2.59 -11.39
C SER A 245 18.39 1.81 -12.70
N ALA A 246 18.82 0.54 -12.66
CA ALA A 246 18.85 -0.34 -13.82
C ALA A 246 17.46 -0.65 -14.41
N MET A 247 16.38 -0.43 -13.65
CA MET A 247 15.01 -0.64 -14.12
C MET A 247 14.45 0.52 -14.95
N ASP A 248 15.06 1.71 -14.89
CA ASP A 248 14.59 2.94 -15.55
C ASP A 248 13.09 3.25 -15.31
N TYR A 249 12.62 2.98 -14.09
CA TYR A 249 11.21 3.16 -13.72
C TYR A 249 10.93 4.59 -13.27
N ASN A 250 9.99 5.26 -13.94
CA ASN A 250 9.59 6.65 -13.67
C ASN A 250 8.09 6.78 -13.31
N GLY A 251 7.50 5.74 -12.72
CA GLY A 251 6.08 5.70 -12.36
C GLY A 251 5.79 6.04 -10.89
N VAL A 252 4.69 5.48 -10.37
CA VAL A 252 4.17 5.74 -9.02
C VAL A 252 5.19 5.30 -7.95
N GLY A 253 5.46 6.18 -6.98
CA GLY A 253 6.43 5.95 -5.90
C GLY A 253 7.81 6.53 -6.16
N LYS A 254 8.06 7.13 -7.33
CA LYS A 254 9.33 7.80 -7.65
C LYS A 254 9.65 8.96 -6.67
N ALA A 255 8.65 9.75 -6.29
CA ALA A 255 8.82 10.82 -5.30
C ALA A 255 9.30 10.30 -3.93
N ASP A 256 8.69 9.20 -3.46
CA ASP A 256 9.09 8.56 -2.20
C ASP A 256 10.53 8.05 -2.25
N LEU A 257 10.95 7.46 -3.38
CA LEU A 257 12.34 7.05 -3.58
C LEU A 257 13.30 8.26 -3.51
N ILE A 258 12.98 9.37 -4.19
CA ILE A 258 13.82 10.58 -4.16
C ILE A 258 13.96 11.10 -2.72
N ALA A 259 12.88 11.09 -1.94
CA ALA A 259 12.91 11.45 -0.53
C ALA A 259 13.83 10.53 0.30
N ASN A 260 13.80 9.22 0.02
CA ASN A 260 14.72 8.27 0.65
C ASN A 260 16.18 8.50 0.21
N GLN A 261 16.42 8.85 -1.06
CA GLN A 261 17.75 9.19 -1.57
C GLN A 261 18.31 10.45 -0.90
N ILE A 262 17.50 11.48 -0.64
CA ILE A 262 17.92 12.65 0.15
C ILE A 262 18.44 12.23 1.52
N THR A 263 17.74 11.29 2.18
CA THR A 263 18.19 10.75 3.47
C THR A 263 19.51 10.00 3.34
N TYR A 264 19.66 9.16 2.31
CA TYR A 264 20.90 8.46 2.02
C TYR A 264 22.07 9.43 1.81
N GLU A 265 21.89 10.48 1.01
CA GLU A 265 22.93 11.47 0.72
C GLU A 265 23.45 12.18 1.98
N TYR A 266 22.57 12.52 2.93
CA TYR A 266 23.01 13.06 4.21
C TYR A 266 23.81 12.05 5.04
N LEU A 267 23.47 10.76 4.96
CA LEU A 267 24.11 9.72 5.76
C LEU A 267 25.47 9.28 5.19
N THR A 268 25.65 9.30 3.88
CA THR A 268 26.84 8.72 3.22
C THR A 268 27.77 9.74 2.60
N ASN A 269 27.23 10.84 2.07
CA ASN A 269 27.95 11.77 1.21
C ASN A 269 27.91 13.22 1.73
N GLY A 270 27.52 13.44 2.98
CA GLY A 270 27.48 14.78 3.60
C GLY A 270 26.45 15.74 2.99
N GLY A 271 25.54 15.24 2.15
CA GLY A 271 24.47 16.01 1.53
C GLY A 271 24.83 16.71 0.22
N ASP A 272 25.91 16.32 -0.46
CA ASP A 272 26.41 16.97 -1.68
C ASP A 272 25.33 17.12 -2.78
N GLU A 273 24.51 16.09 -3.02
CA GLU A 273 23.47 16.09 -4.06
C GLU A 273 22.06 16.46 -3.57
N VAL A 274 21.90 16.79 -2.28
CA VAL A 274 20.56 17.01 -1.69
C VAL A 274 19.81 18.15 -2.37
N LEU A 275 20.49 19.23 -2.75
CA LEU A 275 19.85 20.36 -3.44
C LEU A 275 19.33 19.97 -4.84
N ALA A 276 20.00 19.05 -5.53
CA ALA A 276 19.54 18.55 -6.81
C ALA A 276 18.33 17.64 -6.62
N LEU A 277 18.39 16.71 -5.67
CA LEU A 277 17.31 15.80 -5.34
C LEU A 277 16.05 16.54 -4.83
N LEU A 278 16.20 17.59 -4.02
CA LEU A 278 15.07 18.41 -3.59
C LEU A 278 14.39 19.12 -4.77
N LYS A 279 15.15 19.58 -5.76
CA LYS A 279 14.57 20.16 -6.99
C LYS A 279 13.83 19.11 -7.80
N GLU A 280 14.38 17.91 -7.92
CA GLU A 280 13.72 16.78 -8.58
C GLU A 280 12.44 16.38 -7.85
N LEU A 281 12.46 16.35 -6.51
CA LEU A 281 11.29 16.05 -5.69
C LEU A 281 10.19 17.08 -5.91
N VAL A 282 10.50 18.38 -5.88
CA VAL A 282 9.51 19.45 -6.18
C VAL A 282 8.92 19.29 -7.58
N ALA A 283 9.73 18.90 -8.57
CA ALA A 283 9.26 18.67 -9.93
C ALA A 283 8.38 17.41 -10.07
N THR A 284 8.64 16.40 -9.25
CA THR A 284 7.95 15.10 -9.29
C THR A 284 6.65 15.11 -8.48
N ASP A 285 6.70 15.62 -7.25
CA ASP A 285 5.57 15.77 -6.34
C ASP A 285 5.75 17.01 -5.44
N PRO A 286 5.19 18.17 -5.83
CA PRO A 286 5.31 19.41 -5.06
C PRO A 286 4.55 19.36 -3.73
N GLU A 287 3.64 18.40 -3.53
CA GLU A 287 2.88 18.21 -2.28
C GLU A 287 3.50 17.12 -1.38
N HIS A 288 4.67 16.59 -1.73
CA HIS A 288 5.30 15.52 -0.98
C HIS A 288 5.54 15.92 0.50
N PRO A 289 5.20 15.07 1.49
CA PRO A 289 5.28 15.41 2.92
C PRO A 289 6.65 15.93 3.39
N LEU A 290 7.74 15.40 2.84
CA LEU A 290 9.10 15.88 3.13
C LEU A 290 9.28 17.38 2.84
N LEU A 291 8.66 17.90 1.76
CA LEU A 291 8.77 19.31 1.39
C LEU A 291 8.02 20.20 2.39
N ALA A 292 6.85 19.76 2.84
CA ALA A 292 6.08 20.45 3.86
C ALA A 292 6.82 20.48 5.21
N ASP A 293 7.35 19.34 5.65
CA ASP A 293 8.15 19.21 6.88
C ASP A 293 9.42 20.07 6.83
N LEU A 294 10.15 20.05 5.71
CA LEU A 294 11.34 20.88 5.52
C LEU A 294 11.00 22.37 5.59
N LYS A 295 9.91 22.79 4.94
CA LYS A 295 9.44 24.17 5.00
C LYS A 295 9.10 24.58 6.44
N GLU A 296 8.33 23.75 7.15
CA GLU A 296 7.95 24.03 8.54
C GLU A 296 9.17 24.16 9.44
N LYS A 297 10.16 23.27 9.29
CA LYS A 297 11.40 23.30 10.08
C LYS A 297 12.24 24.54 9.78
N ASN A 298 12.35 24.94 8.53
CA ASN A 298 13.06 26.18 8.14
C ASN A 298 12.36 27.42 8.69
N ASP A 299 11.04 27.54 8.55
CA ASP A 299 10.27 28.67 9.09
C ASP A 299 10.43 28.77 10.62
N ARG A 300 10.44 27.63 11.34
CA ARG A 300 10.70 27.58 12.78
C ARG A 300 12.12 28.01 13.13
N PHE A 301 13.11 27.62 12.33
CA PHE A 301 14.50 28.01 12.53
C PHE A 301 14.68 29.52 12.34
N ASP A 302 14.12 30.08 11.28
CA ASP A 302 14.16 31.52 11.00
C ASP A 302 13.51 32.33 12.13
N ALA A 303 12.36 31.89 12.65
CA ALA A 303 11.71 32.50 13.80
C ALA A 303 12.59 32.47 15.08
N ILE A 304 13.38 31.40 15.27
CA ILE A 304 14.36 31.32 16.37
C ILE A 304 15.50 32.33 16.13
N VAL A 305 16.04 32.40 14.92
CA VAL A 305 17.12 33.34 14.58
C VAL A 305 16.67 34.78 14.81
N GLU A 306 15.49 35.17 14.30
CA GLU A 306 14.92 36.51 14.50
C GLU A 306 14.76 36.86 15.99
N LYS A 307 14.33 35.90 16.80
CA LYS A 307 14.17 36.09 18.25
C LYS A 307 15.49 36.38 18.98
N TYR A 308 16.61 35.81 18.51
CA TYR A 308 17.91 35.93 19.18
C TYR A 308 18.91 36.83 18.46
N GLN A 309 18.57 37.36 17.28
CA GLN A 309 19.25 38.50 16.69
C GLN A 309 18.87 39.77 17.48
N ILE A 310 19.56 39.96 18.62
CA ILE A 310 19.56 41.23 19.34
C ILE A 310 20.09 42.30 18.38
N ALA A 311 19.33 43.38 18.22
CA ALA A 311 19.74 44.57 17.47
C ALA A 311 21.02 45.21 18.02
#